data_AF-A0A9D4MTQ7-F1
#
_entry.id   AF-A0A9D4MTQ7-F1
#
_cell.length_a   1.000
_cell.length_b   1.000
_cell.length_c   1.000
_cell.angle_alpha   90.00
_cell.angle_beta   90.00
_cell.angle_gamma   90.00
#
_symmetry.space_group_name_H-M   'P 1'
#
loop_
_entity.id
_entity.type
_entity.pdbx_description
1 polymer ?
#
loop_
_entity_poly.entity_id
_entity_poly.type
_entity_poly.pdbx_seq_one_letter_code
_entity_poly.pdbx_strand_id
1 'polypeptide(L)'
;MIGFLAVLLVLRLLFAASEIQDTNKMYTSGSDALYNCSSVEEICKVPIPSSYNNCSRAGVWKNELQSVMRITCIQGQIRGFYCSAVGKAKSYYPLSGRYLVARGNSVIMGWTVAWQNPSGNNQSSTSWSAISYTGDVIESQWLLTSYSTELWRTVMSNRDRFMKVRC
;
A
#
# COMPACT_ATOMS: atom_id res chain seq x y z
N MET A 1 -33.58 -9.39 -24.00
CA MET A 1 -32.23 -8.76 -23.90
C MET A 1 -31.92 -8.14 -22.52
N ILE A 2 -32.73 -8.38 -21.47
CA ILE A 2 -32.56 -7.79 -20.13
C ILE A 2 -31.88 -8.76 -19.14
N GLY A 3 -32.07 -10.07 -19.32
CA GLY A 3 -31.50 -11.09 -18.42
C GLY A 3 -29.97 -11.18 -18.44
N PHE A 4 -29.32 -10.89 -19.58
CA PHE A 4 -27.86 -10.99 -19.71
C PHE A 4 -27.13 -9.88 -18.94
N LEU A 5 -27.71 -8.67 -18.88
CA LEU A 5 -27.13 -7.54 -18.15
C LEU A 5 -27.23 -7.74 -16.63
N ALA A 6 -28.35 -8.30 -16.16
CA ALA A 6 -28.56 -8.59 -14.74
C ALA A 6 -27.59 -9.67 -14.23
N VAL A 7 -27.37 -10.72 -15.01
CA VAL A 7 -26.40 -11.78 -14.68
C VAL A 7 -24.97 -11.22 -14.64
N LEU A 8 -24.60 -10.36 -15.58
CA LEU A 8 -23.27 -9.73 -15.58
C LEU A 8 -23.04 -8.82 -14.36
N LEU A 9 -24.08 -8.09 -13.94
CA LEU A 9 -24.01 -7.20 -12.78
C LEU A 9 -23.87 -8.00 -11.48
N VAL A 10 -24.64 -9.09 -11.33
CA VAL A 10 -24.57 -10.00 -10.18
C VAL A 10 -23.22 -10.70 -10.13
N LEU A 11 -22.67 -11.16 -11.26
CA LEU A 11 -21.31 -11.72 -11.30
C LEU A 11 -20.27 -10.68 -10.88
N ARG A 12 -20.34 -9.43 -11.35
CA ARG A 12 -19.40 -8.37 -10.95
C ARG A 12 -19.48 -8.04 -9.46
N LEU A 13 -20.68 -8.04 -8.88
CA LEU A 13 -20.88 -7.81 -7.44
C LEU A 13 -20.35 -8.99 -6.61
N LEU A 14 -20.54 -10.22 -7.07
CA LEU A 14 -19.98 -11.42 -6.42
C LEU A 14 -18.45 -11.44 -6.46
N PHE A 15 -17.84 -11.08 -7.60
CA PHE A 15 -16.38 -10.95 -7.72
C PHE A 15 -15.82 -9.84 -6.82
N ALA A 16 -16.50 -8.69 -6.75
CA ALA A 16 -16.10 -7.61 -5.84
C ALA A 16 -16.23 -8.04 -4.37
N ALA A 17 -17.27 -8.78 -4.01
CA ALA A 17 -17.47 -9.29 -2.65
C ALA A 17 -16.42 -10.34 -2.27
N SER A 18 -16.02 -11.24 -3.18
CA SER A 18 -14.94 -12.20 -2.93
C SER A 18 -13.59 -11.50 -2.76
N GLU A 19 -13.31 -10.45 -3.55
CA GLU A 19 -12.09 -9.64 -3.39
C GLU A 19 -12.05 -8.93 -2.03
N ILE A 20 -13.20 -8.42 -1.56
CA ILE A 20 -13.31 -7.79 -0.24
C ILE A 20 -13.09 -8.83 0.88
N GLN A 21 -13.65 -10.03 0.75
CA GLN A 21 -13.47 -11.10 1.73
C GLN A 21 -12.02 -11.61 1.83
N ASP A 22 -11.30 -11.72 0.71
CA ASP A 22 -9.89 -12.13 0.73
C ASP A 22 -8.98 -11.03 1.29
N THR A 23 -9.29 -9.75 1.03
CA THR A 23 -8.58 -8.67 1.73
C THR A 23 -8.83 -8.73 3.23
N ASN A 24 -10.08 -8.95 3.67
CA ASN A 24 -10.41 -9.05 5.10
C ASN A 24 -9.80 -10.30 5.76
N LYS A 25 -9.63 -11.42 5.06
CA LYS A 25 -8.86 -12.57 5.58
C LYS A 25 -7.38 -12.26 5.74
N MET A 26 -6.80 -11.39 4.89
CA MET A 26 -5.45 -10.84 5.12
C MET A 26 -5.41 -9.93 6.36
N TYR A 27 -6.52 -9.27 6.71
CA TYR A 27 -6.67 -8.48 7.94
C TYR A 27 -6.94 -9.32 9.20
N THR A 28 -7.54 -10.52 9.10
CA THR A 28 -8.06 -11.26 10.27
C THR A 28 -7.40 -12.61 10.54
N SER A 29 -6.55 -13.14 9.66
CA SER A 29 -5.88 -14.45 9.86
C SER A 29 -4.62 -14.43 10.74
N GLY A 30 -4.39 -13.37 11.51
CA GLY A 30 -3.28 -13.29 12.46
C GLY A 30 -3.65 -12.45 13.68
N SER A 31 -4.48 -13.01 14.57
CA SER A 31 -5.01 -12.32 15.75
C SER A 31 -3.97 -11.92 16.80
N ASP A 32 -2.69 -12.31 16.69
CA ASP A 32 -1.73 -12.09 17.79
C ASP A 32 -0.29 -11.68 17.38
N ALA A 33 0.01 -11.42 16.09
CA ALA A 33 1.41 -11.29 15.62
C ALA A 33 1.83 -9.98 14.94
N LEU A 34 0.95 -8.97 14.79
CA LEU A 34 1.24 -7.79 13.94
C LEU A 34 1.23 -6.44 14.70
N TYR A 35 1.39 -6.43 16.02
CA TYR A 35 1.38 -5.16 16.80
C TYR A 35 2.70 -4.41 16.81
N ASN A 36 3.79 -5.06 16.40
CA ASN A 36 5.04 -4.39 16.11
C ASN A 36 5.23 -4.35 14.60
N CYS A 37 5.92 -3.34 14.11
CA CYS A 37 6.51 -3.41 12.77
C CYS A 37 7.40 -4.65 12.73
N SER A 38 6.85 -5.79 12.32
CA SER A 38 7.52 -7.06 12.42
C SER A 38 8.77 -7.03 11.56
N SER A 39 9.77 -7.85 11.93
CA SER A 39 11.00 -7.90 11.17
C SER A 39 10.66 -8.20 9.71
N VAL A 40 11.45 -7.63 8.79
CA VAL A 40 11.28 -7.83 7.35
C VAL A 40 11.16 -9.32 6.99
N GLU A 41 11.84 -10.18 7.74
CA GLU A 41 11.81 -11.64 7.63
C GLU A 41 10.41 -12.24 7.81
N GLU A 42 9.61 -11.73 8.75
CA GLU A 42 8.25 -12.24 8.98
C GLU A 42 7.31 -11.83 7.84
N ILE A 43 7.46 -10.60 7.33
CA ILE A 43 6.68 -10.11 6.18
C ILE A 43 6.99 -10.96 4.94
N CYS A 44 8.25 -11.37 4.76
CA CYS A 44 8.68 -12.21 3.65
C CYS A 44 8.11 -13.63 3.67
N LYS A 45 7.66 -14.13 4.83
CA LYS A 45 7.05 -15.48 4.93
C LYS A 45 5.67 -15.56 4.30
N VAL A 46 4.99 -14.42 4.06
CA VAL A 46 3.65 -14.38 3.47
C VAL A 46 3.77 -14.22 1.95
N PRO A 47 3.48 -15.26 1.14
CA PRO A 47 3.58 -15.16 -0.32
C PRO A 47 2.60 -14.12 -0.88
N ILE A 48 2.98 -13.45 -1.97
CA ILE A 48 2.04 -12.66 -2.77
C ILE A 48 1.48 -13.58 -3.85
N PRO A 49 0.16 -13.80 -3.91
CA PRO A 49 -0.45 -14.57 -5.00
C PRO A 49 -0.06 -14.00 -6.36
N SER A 50 0.26 -14.87 -7.32
CA SER A 50 0.69 -14.48 -8.67
C SER A 50 -0.34 -13.65 -9.42
N SER A 51 -1.63 -13.83 -9.11
CA SER A 51 -2.77 -13.03 -9.60
C SER A 51 -2.70 -11.55 -9.20
N TYR A 52 -1.84 -11.19 -8.25
CA TYR A 52 -1.69 -9.84 -7.70
C TYR A 52 -0.32 -9.21 -8.02
N ASN A 53 0.38 -9.72 -9.04
CA ASN A 53 1.68 -9.22 -9.50
C ASN A 53 1.63 -8.60 -10.90
N ASN A 54 0.65 -7.73 -11.15
CA ASN A 54 0.40 -7.20 -12.50
C ASN A 54 1.31 -6.00 -12.87
N CYS A 55 2.32 -5.66 -12.07
CA CYS A 55 3.19 -4.49 -12.30
C CYS A 55 4.69 -4.76 -12.13
N SER A 56 5.12 -6.00 -11.83
CA SER A 56 6.49 -6.36 -11.41
C SER A 56 7.03 -5.67 -10.12
N ARG A 57 6.31 -4.66 -9.59
CA ARG A 57 6.67 -3.95 -8.35
C ARG A 57 5.97 -4.50 -7.11
N ALA A 58 5.05 -5.45 -7.25
CA ALA A 58 4.49 -6.16 -6.10
C ALA A 58 5.61 -6.81 -5.28
N GLY A 59 5.58 -6.67 -3.96
CA GLY A 59 6.66 -7.13 -3.09
C GLY A 59 6.81 -6.28 -1.83
N VAL A 60 7.89 -6.56 -1.11
CA VAL A 60 8.30 -5.83 0.09
C VAL A 60 9.38 -4.81 -0.29
N TRP A 61 9.29 -3.64 0.30
CA TRP A 61 10.15 -2.49 0.03
C TRP A 61 10.53 -1.82 1.34
N LYS A 62 11.73 -1.26 1.39
CA LYS A 62 12.26 -0.57 2.57
C LYS A 62 12.87 0.77 2.19
N ASN A 63 12.55 1.83 2.93
CA ASN A 63 13.13 3.15 2.69
C ASN A 63 14.39 3.40 3.53
N GLU A 64 15.04 4.54 3.30
CA GLU A 64 16.24 4.99 4.02
C GLU A 64 16.00 5.17 5.53
N LEU A 65 14.78 5.50 5.94
CA LEU A 65 14.37 5.64 7.34
C LEU A 65 14.06 4.29 8.01
N GLN A 66 14.29 3.17 7.31
CA GLN A 66 13.97 1.81 7.74
C GLN A 66 12.48 1.48 7.81
N SER A 67 11.61 2.35 7.31
CA SER A 67 10.17 2.06 7.12
C SER A 67 9.99 0.98 6.06
N VAL A 68 8.98 0.14 6.24
CA VAL A 68 8.72 -1.02 5.39
C VAL A 68 7.32 -0.93 4.80
N MET A 69 7.20 -1.19 3.51
CA MET A 69 5.91 -1.35 2.85
C MET A 69 5.84 -2.68 2.11
N ARG A 70 4.66 -3.30 2.14
CA ARG A 70 4.33 -4.46 1.31
C ARG A 70 3.21 -4.06 0.39
N ILE A 71 3.44 -4.17 -0.92
CA ILE A 71 2.48 -3.76 -1.94
C ILE A 71 2.13 -4.92 -2.86
N THR A 72 0.88 -4.93 -3.29
CA THR A 72 0.33 -5.77 -4.35
C THR A 72 -0.14 -4.88 -5.49
N CYS A 73 -0.12 -5.41 -6.72
CA CYS A 73 -0.49 -4.68 -7.92
C CYS A 73 -1.59 -5.43 -8.66
N ILE A 74 -2.80 -4.88 -8.65
CA ILE A 74 -4.00 -5.54 -9.20
C ILE A 74 -4.68 -4.57 -10.15
N GLN A 75 -4.58 -4.82 -11.46
CA GLN A 75 -5.32 -4.05 -12.49
C GLN A 75 -5.20 -2.51 -12.33
N GLY A 76 -3.95 -2.03 -12.20
CA GLY A 76 -3.66 -0.61 -11.99
C GLY A 76 -3.90 -0.10 -10.55
N GLN A 77 -4.36 -0.93 -9.62
CA GLN A 77 -4.47 -0.62 -8.20
C GLN A 77 -3.23 -1.06 -7.43
N ILE A 78 -2.89 -0.28 -6.40
CA ILE A 78 -1.95 -0.64 -5.35
C ILE A 78 -2.73 -0.88 -4.07
N ARG A 79 -2.46 -2.00 -3.40
CA ARG A 79 -2.98 -2.31 -2.06
C ARG A 79 -1.90 -2.96 -1.20
N GLY A 80 -2.04 -2.85 0.11
CA GLY A 80 -1.15 -3.52 1.06
C GLY A 80 -1.03 -2.74 2.36
N PHE A 81 0.18 -2.72 2.92
CA PHE A 81 0.43 -2.12 4.23
C PHE A 81 1.74 -1.33 4.26
N TYR A 82 1.75 -0.31 5.11
CA TYR A 82 2.91 0.52 5.42
C TYR A 82 3.18 0.49 6.92
N CYS A 83 4.42 0.28 7.29
CA CYS A 83 4.91 0.40 8.66
C CYS A 83 6.00 1.49 8.66
N SER A 84 5.79 2.52 9.47
CA SER A 84 6.77 3.59 9.63
C SER A 84 7.72 3.27 10.78
N ALA A 85 9.02 3.41 10.55
CA ALA A 85 10.05 3.29 11.59
C ALA A 85 10.25 4.60 12.39
N VAL A 86 9.64 5.69 11.95
CA VAL A 86 9.74 7.02 12.56
C VAL A 86 8.37 7.64 12.82
N GLY A 87 8.34 8.71 13.62
CA GLY A 87 7.13 9.43 13.96
C GLY A 87 6.29 8.72 15.02
N LYS A 88 5.05 9.19 15.22
CA LYS A 88 4.10 8.61 16.18
C LYS A 88 3.29 7.45 15.58
N ALA A 89 3.91 6.61 14.75
CA ALA A 89 3.25 5.50 14.09
C ALA A 89 3.54 4.19 14.83
N LYS A 90 2.52 3.36 15.06
CA LYS A 90 2.67 2.04 15.68
C LYS A 90 1.98 1.00 14.80
N SER A 91 2.64 -0.15 14.60
CA SER A 91 2.13 -1.24 13.75
C SER A 91 1.95 -0.81 12.28
N TYR A 92 1.19 -1.60 11.53
CA TYR A 92 0.91 -1.44 10.12
C TYR A 92 -0.31 -0.54 9.90
N TYR A 93 -0.25 0.24 8.84
CA TYR A 93 -1.33 1.07 8.32
C TYR A 93 -1.70 0.59 6.92
N PRO A 94 -2.99 0.52 6.58
CA PRO A 94 -3.41 0.25 5.21
C PRO A 94 -2.81 1.28 4.25
N LEU A 95 -2.28 0.80 3.11
CA LEU A 95 -1.97 1.67 1.98
C LEU A 95 -2.84 1.33 0.77
N SER A 96 -3.24 2.35 0.04
CA SER A 96 -3.99 2.20 -1.20
C SER A 96 -3.52 3.22 -2.25
N GLY A 97 -3.61 2.86 -3.52
CA GLY A 97 -3.07 3.70 -4.58
C GLY A 97 -3.33 3.19 -5.98
N ARG A 98 -2.63 3.78 -6.95
CA ARG A 98 -2.71 3.43 -8.37
C ARG A 98 -1.32 3.33 -8.98
N TYR A 99 -1.19 2.53 -10.03
CA TYR A 99 0.01 2.45 -10.84
C TYR A 99 -0.34 2.44 -12.33
N LEU A 100 0.65 2.82 -13.14
CA LEU A 100 0.65 2.72 -14.59
C LEU A 100 2.00 2.17 -15.04
N VAL A 101 1.97 1.12 -15.86
CA VAL A 101 3.18 0.63 -16.55
C VAL A 101 3.43 1.53 -17.75
N ALA A 102 4.52 2.27 -17.70
CA ALA A 102 4.99 3.18 -18.74
C ALA A 102 5.99 2.48 -19.67
N ARG A 103 6.67 3.28 -20.52
CA ARG A 103 7.66 2.77 -21.48
C ARG A 103 8.82 2.07 -20.78
N GLY A 104 9.37 1.04 -21.42
CA GLY A 104 10.56 0.33 -20.93
C GLY A 104 10.35 -0.34 -19.57
N ASN A 105 9.11 -0.78 -19.26
CA ASN A 105 8.75 -1.39 -17.98
C ASN A 105 8.97 -0.47 -16.75
N SER A 106 9.08 0.84 -16.98
CA SER A 106 9.02 1.83 -15.90
C SER A 106 7.61 1.84 -15.32
N VAL A 107 7.48 2.07 -14.01
CA VAL A 107 6.17 2.13 -13.35
C VAL A 107 6.02 3.48 -12.67
N ILE A 108 5.01 4.24 -13.09
CA ILE A 108 4.56 5.46 -12.39
C ILE A 108 3.52 5.01 -11.37
N MET A 109 3.63 5.48 -10.14
CA MET A 109 2.75 5.04 -9.07
C MET A 109 2.54 6.12 -8.01
N GLY A 110 1.44 6.01 -7.30
CA GLY A 110 1.18 6.83 -6.13
C GLY A 110 0.27 6.09 -5.16
N TRP A 111 0.46 6.35 -3.88
CA TRP A 111 -0.30 5.73 -2.82
C TRP A 111 -0.48 6.67 -1.64
N THR A 112 -1.47 6.37 -0.82
CA THR A 112 -1.83 7.15 0.37
C THR A 112 -1.95 6.22 1.57
N VAL A 113 -1.47 6.73 2.71
CA VAL A 113 -1.65 6.14 4.04
C VAL A 113 -2.34 7.17 4.91
N ALA A 114 -3.49 6.82 5.47
CA ALA A 114 -4.08 7.54 6.59
C ALA A 114 -3.46 6.98 7.88
N TRP A 115 -2.96 7.85 8.75
CA TRP A 115 -2.27 7.43 9.98
C TRP A 115 -3.27 7.11 11.10
N GLN A 116 -4.18 6.19 10.80
CA GLN A 116 -5.19 5.65 11.69
C GLN A 116 -5.24 4.12 11.58
N ASN A 117 -5.12 3.45 12.71
CA ASN A 117 -5.29 2.00 12.84
C ASN A 117 -5.82 1.67 14.25
N PRO A 118 -6.04 0.39 14.61
CA PRO A 118 -6.50 0.04 15.96
C PRO A 118 -5.58 0.48 17.10
N SER A 119 -4.30 0.77 16.81
CA SER A 119 -3.31 1.22 17.80
C SER A 119 -3.28 2.74 18.00
N GLY A 120 -3.95 3.52 17.16
CA GLY A 120 -4.04 4.97 17.32
C GLY A 120 -4.46 5.74 16.08
N ASN A 121 -4.63 7.05 16.25
CA ASN A 121 -4.98 7.99 15.19
C ASN A 121 -4.16 9.28 15.34
N ASN A 122 -3.32 9.58 14.36
CA ASN A 122 -2.47 10.77 14.34
C ASN A 122 -3.12 11.97 13.65
N GLN A 123 -4.38 11.85 13.23
CA GLN A 123 -5.14 12.90 12.53
C GLN A 123 -4.37 13.48 11.34
N SER A 124 -3.70 12.60 10.59
CA SER A 124 -2.87 12.96 9.46
C SER A 124 -2.89 11.90 8.37
N SER A 125 -2.46 12.29 7.18
CA SER A 125 -2.29 11.37 6.05
C SER A 125 -1.08 11.76 5.23
N THR A 126 -0.40 10.76 4.67
CA THR A 126 0.71 10.97 3.74
C THR A 126 0.36 10.37 2.39
N SER A 127 0.59 11.13 1.31
CA SER A 127 0.51 10.63 -0.06
C SER A 127 1.87 10.71 -0.74
N TRP A 128 2.27 9.63 -1.39
CA TRP A 128 3.50 9.54 -2.18
C TRP A 128 3.16 9.56 -3.67
N SER A 129 3.94 10.31 -4.43
CA SER A 129 4.01 10.27 -5.88
C SER A 129 5.38 9.77 -6.29
N ALA A 130 5.44 8.76 -7.15
CA ALA A 130 6.62 7.94 -7.32
C ALA A 130 6.81 7.38 -8.73
N ILE A 131 8.06 7.01 -9.01
CA ILE A 131 8.45 6.31 -10.24
C ILE A 131 9.51 5.24 -9.96
N SER A 132 9.43 4.13 -10.69
CA SER A 132 10.41 3.04 -10.65
C SER A 132 10.86 2.65 -12.05
N TYR A 133 12.10 2.99 -12.40
CA TYR A 133 12.68 2.70 -13.72
C TYR A 133 13.12 1.25 -13.88
N THR A 134 13.86 0.70 -12.93
CA THR A 134 14.58 -0.60 -13.07
C THR A 134 13.96 -1.75 -12.27
N GLY A 135 13.08 -1.47 -11.31
CA GLY A 135 12.37 -2.48 -10.51
C GLY A 135 12.96 -2.82 -9.17
N ASP A 136 14.18 -2.37 -8.91
CA ASP A 136 14.83 -2.52 -7.62
C ASP A 136 14.68 -1.29 -6.72
N VAL A 137 14.34 -0.15 -7.32
CA VAL A 137 14.22 1.15 -6.64
C VAL A 137 12.91 1.83 -7.00
N ILE A 138 12.27 2.44 -6.01
CA ILE A 138 11.19 3.42 -6.17
C ILE A 138 11.69 4.76 -5.61
N GLU A 139 11.73 5.78 -6.47
CA GLU A 139 12.00 7.16 -6.09
C GLU A 139 10.67 7.88 -5.90
N SER A 140 10.50 8.58 -4.79
CA SER A 140 9.22 9.23 -4.46
C SER A 140 9.38 10.59 -3.80
N GLN A 141 8.37 11.43 -3.96
CA GLN A 141 8.12 12.60 -3.12
C GLN A 141 6.80 12.41 -2.40
N TRP A 142 6.71 12.92 -1.18
CA TRP A 142 5.51 12.82 -0.38
C TRP A 142 5.02 14.16 0.14
N LEU A 143 3.71 14.20 0.42
CA LEU A 143 3.02 15.26 1.14
C LEU A 143 2.37 14.64 2.38
N LEU A 144 2.74 15.12 3.56
CA LEU A 144 2.12 14.76 4.84
C LEU A 144 1.25 15.93 5.29
N THR A 145 -0.05 15.72 5.29
CA THR A 145 -1.04 16.68 5.79
C THR A 145 -1.46 16.26 7.19
N SER A 146 -1.31 17.16 8.16
CA SER A 146 -1.76 16.95 9.54
C SER A 146 -2.82 17.97 9.94
N TYR A 147 -3.77 17.54 10.76
CA TYR A 147 -4.72 18.47 11.37
C TYR A 147 -3.99 19.53 12.21
N SER A 148 -4.35 20.79 11.98
CA SER A 148 -3.84 21.95 12.73
C SER A 148 -4.88 23.07 12.64
N THR A 149 -4.90 23.94 13.65
CA THR A 149 -5.69 25.19 13.63
C THR A 149 -5.07 26.25 12.70
N GLU A 150 -3.78 26.11 12.37
CA GLU A 150 -3.05 27.01 11.47
C GLU A 150 -2.82 26.33 10.10
N LEU A 151 -3.61 26.71 9.09
CA LEU A 151 -3.59 26.09 7.76
C LEU A 151 -2.19 26.06 7.13
N TRP A 152 -1.41 27.14 7.30
CA TRP A 152 -0.12 27.30 6.63
C TRP A 152 0.96 26.31 7.07
N ARG A 153 0.82 25.66 8.24
CA ARG A 153 1.75 24.63 8.75
C ARG A 153 1.25 23.20 8.53
N THR A 154 0.10 23.01 7.88
CA THR A 154 -0.56 21.70 7.82
C THR A 154 0.14 20.69 6.91
N VAL A 155 0.90 21.15 5.92
CA VAL A 155 1.52 20.30 4.90
C VAL A 155 3.04 20.33 5.04
N MET A 156 3.63 19.16 5.19
CA MET A 156 5.06 18.93 5.04
C MET A 156 5.32 18.16 3.75
N SER A 157 6.49 18.35 3.15
CA SER A 157 6.93 17.58 1.99
C SER A 157 8.37 17.12 2.12
N ASN A 158 8.67 15.97 1.55
CA ASN A 158 10.04 15.49 1.40
C ASN A 158 10.11 14.40 0.32
N ARG A 159 11.24 13.69 0.24
CA ARG A 159 11.44 12.50 -0.57
C ARG A 159 11.66 11.27 0.29
N ASP A 160 11.29 10.12 -0.25
CA ASP A 160 11.69 8.81 0.26
C ASP A 160 12.22 7.96 -0.92
N ARG A 161 13.26 7.16 -0.66
CA ARG A 161 13.82 6.21 -1.62
C ARG A 161 13.67 4.79 -1.12
N PHE A 162 12.86 4.00 -1.80
CA PHE A 162 12.61 2.60 -1.42
C PHE A 162 13.44 1.63 -2.23
N MET A 163 14.05 0.67 -1.57
CA MET A 163 14.76 -0.45 -2.18
C MET A 163 13.95 -1.74 -2.01
N LYS A 164 13.95 -2.57 -3.05
CA LYS A 164 13.31 -3.88 -3.04
C LYS A 164 13.97 -4.78 -2.00
N VAL A 165 13.17 -5.40 -1.15
CA VAL A 165 13.63 -6.47 -0.26
C VAL A 165 13.50 -7.79 -1.01
N ARG A 166 14.56 -8.61 -0.96
CA ARG A 166 14.51 -10.00 -1.42
C ARG A 166 13.84 -10.86 -0.35
N CYS A 167 12.57 -11.13 -0.59
CA CYS A 167 11.87 -12.32 -0.13
C CYS A 167 11.98 -13.36 -1.28
#